data_AF-A0A6J7MEG7-F1
#
_entry.id   AF-A0A6J7MEG7-F1
#
_cell.length_a   1.000
_cell.length_b   1.000
_cell.length_c   1.000
_cell.angle_alpha   90.00
_cell.angle_beta   90.00
_cell.angle_gamma   90.00
#
_symmetry.space_group_name_H-M   'P 1'
#
loop_
_entity.id
_entity.type
_entity.pdbx_description
1 polymer ?
#
loop_
_entity_poly.entity_id
_entity_poly.type
_entity_poly.pdbx_seq_one_letter_code
_entity_poly.pdbx_strand_id
1 'polypeptide(L)' 'MLLPGASIGDGARVRDSIVAGSVGAGASLLSCVVGSTATIAEGLELTGARVPDPTA' A
#
# COMPACT_ATOMS: atom_id res chain seq x y z
N MET A 1 1.22 4.76 -8.42
CA MET A 1 2.02 5.98 -8.19
C MET A 1 2.46 6.01 -6.74
N LEU A 2 3.75 6.21 -6.48
CA LEU A 2 4.28 6.33 -5.12
C LEU A 2 4.43 7.81 -4.77
N LEU A 3 4.00 8.20 -3.58
CA LEU A 3 4.18 9.54 -3.04
C LEU A 3 5.51 9.66 -2.28
N PRO A 4 6.09 10.86 -2.17
CA PRO A 4 7.27 11.09 -1.35
C PRO A 4 7.01 10.66 0.10
N GLY A 5 7.87 9.80 0.65
CA GLY A 5 7.70 9.21 1.98
C GLY A 5 7.10 7.79 1.98
N ALA A 6 6.67 7.28 0.83
CA ALA A 6 6.22 5.90 0.73
C ALA A 6 7.40 4.91 0.85
N SER A 7 7.25 3.92 1.71
CA SER A 7 8.23 2.83 1.86
C SER A 7 7.68 1.56 1.23
N ILE A 8 8.44 0.93 0.34
CA ILE A 8 8.07 -0.34 -0.29
C ILE A 8 9.08 -1.40 0.12
N GLY A 9 8.59 -2.47 0.75
CA GLY A 9 9.37 -3.63 1.11
C GLY A 9 9.78 -4.47 -0.10
N ASP A 10 10.82 -5.27 0.07
CA ASP A 10 11.38 -6.09 -1.00
C ASP A 10 10.34 -7.06 -1.59
N GLY A 11 10.33 -7.21 -2.92
CA GLY A 11 9.38 -8.09 -3.62
C GLY A 11 7.92 -7.63 -3.64
N ALA A 12 7.59 -6.47 -3.07
CA ALA A 12 6.22 -5.95 -3.11
C ALA A 12 5.80 -5.56 -4.53
N ARG A 13 4.57 -5.93 -4.91
CA ARG A 13 3.97 -5.64 -6.21
C ARG A 13 2.87 -4.61 -6.06
N VAL A 14 3.03 -3.47 -6.72
CA VAL A 14 2.06 -2.37 -6.67
C VAL A 14 1.58 -2.09 -8.08
N ARG A 15 0.30 -2.39 -8.37
CA ARG A 15 -0.30 -2.19 -9.70
C ARG A 15 -1.59 -1.38 -9.59
N ASP A 16 -1.74 -0.38 -10.46
CA ASP A 16 -2.87 0.56 -10.45
C ASP A 16 -3.17 1.17 -9.06
N SER A 17 -2.14 1.26 -8.21
CA SER A 17 -2.30 1.61 -6.80
C SER A 17 -1.55 2.90 -6.46
N ILE A 18 -2.07 3.64 -5.49
CA ILE A 18 -1.46 4.85 -4.94
C ILE A 18 -0.92 4.51 -3.56
N VAL A 19 0.37 4.76 -3.32
CA VAL A 19 1.00 4.48 -2.03
C VAL A 19 1.65 5.74 -1.50
N ALA A 20 1.23 6.17 -0.31
CA ALA A 20 1.76 7.30 0.44
C ALA A 20 2.33 6.88 1.81
N GLY A 21 2.09 5.64 2.24
CA GLY A 21 2.57 5.06 3.50
C GLY A 21 3.57 3.91 3.30
N SER A 22 3.56 2.95 4.21
CA SER A 22 4.49 1.82 4.20
C SER A 22 3.85 0.54 3.67
N VAL A 23 4.57 -0.20 2.84
CA VAL A 23 4.18 -1.49 2.29
C VAL A 23 5.22 -2.54 2.67
N GLY A 24 4.79 -3.61 3.34
CA GLY A 24 5.66 -4.71 3.74
C GLY A 24 6.23 -5.51 2.56
N ALA A 25 7.29 -6.27 2.83
CA ALA A 25 7.94 -7.12 1.82
C ALA A 25 6.97 -8.18 1.29
N GLY A 26 7.01 -8.45 -0.02
CA GLY A 26 6.14 -9.42 -0.69
C GLY A 26 4.65 -9.06 -0.74
N ALA A 27 4.24 -7.87 -0.26
CA ALA A 27 2.85 -7.45 -0.33
C ALA A 27 2.40 -7.18 -1.77
N SER A 28 1.17 -7.55 -2.11
CA SER A 28 0.60 -7.33 -3.44
C SER A 28 -0.59 -6.39 -3.36
N LEU A 29 -0.49 -5.23 -4.02
CA LEU A 29 -1.52 -4.21 -4.11
C LEU A 29 -2.03 -4.08 -5.54
N LEU A 30 -3.35 -4.22 -5.71
CA LEU A 30 -4.02 -4.03 -6.97
C LEU A 30 -5.19 -3.05 -6.83
N SER A 31 -5.14 -1.93 -7.54
CA SER A 31 -6.18 -0.89 -7.48
C SER A 31 -6.44 -0.35 -6.06
N CYS A 32 -5.38 -0.25 -5.24
CA CYS A 32 -5.45 0.14 -3.83
C CYS A 32 -4.95 1.57 -3.58
N VAL A 33 -5.39 2.17 -2.47
CA VAL A 33 -4.86 3.45 -1.98
C VAL A 33 -4.33 3.26 -0.57
N VAL A 34 -3.04 3.50 -0.37
CA VAL A 34 -2.36 3.49 0.94
C VAL A 34 -2.02 4.94 1.28
N GLY A 35 -2.58 5.49 2.35
CA GLY A 35 -2.32 6.82 2.87
C GLY A 35 -1.05 6.85 3.72
N SER A 36 -0.61 8.06 4.07
CA SER A 36 0.69 8.28 4.75
C SER A 36 0.80 7.70 6.15
N THR A 37 -0.32 7.46 6.82
CA THR A 37 -0.36 6.83 8.15
C THR A 37 -0.63 5.33 8.08
N ALA A 38 -0.82 4.76 6.89
CA ALA A 38 -1.11 3.35 6.72
C ALA A 38 0.15 2.51 6.54
N THR A 39 0.11 1.31 7.12
CA THR A 39 1.16 0.29 7.00
C THR A 39 0.53 -1.01 6.55
N ILE A 40 0.99 -1.54 5.42
CA ILE A 40 0.58 -2.83 4.90
C ILE A 40 1.55 -3.90 5.42
N ALA A 41 1.01 -4.98 5.98
CA ALA A 41 1.81 -6.09 6.47
C ALA A 41 2.54 -6.81 5.33
N GLU A 42 3.67 -7.43 5.66
CA GLU A 42 4.43 -8.29 4.76
C GLU A 42 3.60 -9.49 4.25
N GLY A 43 3.73 -9.80 2.96
CA GLY A 43 2.97 -10.84 2.28
C GLY A 43 1.46 -10.55 2.12
N LEU A 44 0.96 -9.38 2.56
CA LEU A 44 -0.46 -9.08 2.51
C LEU A 44 -0.90 -8.78 1.07
N GLU A 45 -2.02 -9.39 0.67
CA GLU A 45 -2.67 -9.11 -0.61
C GLU A 45 -3.87 -8.20 -0.40
N LEU A 46 -3.87 -7.06 -1.08
CA LEU A 46 -4.95 -6.08 -1.06
C LEU A 46 -5.39 -5.78 -2.47
N THR A 47 -6.70 -5.85 -2.68
CA THR A 47 -7.33 -5.49 -3.96
C THR A 47 -8.48 -4.53 -3.72
N GLY A 48 -8.46 -3.34 -4.34
CA GLY A 48 -9.52 -2.33 -4.19
C GLY A 48 -9.63 -1.68 -2.80
N ALA A 49 -8.66 -1.91 -1.91
CA ALA A 49 -8.69 -1.41 -0.55
C ALA A 49 -8.17 0.02 -0.44
N ARG A 50 -8.73 0.80 0.49
CA ARG A 50 -8.25 2.13 0.86
C ARG A 50 -7.86 2.14 2.33
N VAL A 51 -6.60 2.34 2.63
CA VAL A 51 -6.06 2.35 3.99
C VAL A 51 -5.28 3.65 4.17
N PRO A 52 -5.50 4.48 5.20
CA PRO A 52 -6.57 4.36 6.18
C PRO A 52 -7.91 4.65 5.47
N ASP A 53 -8.96 3.92 5.85
CA ASP A 53 -10.31 4.27 5.43
C ASP A 53 -10.61 5.68 5.95
N PRO A 54 -10.82 6.70 5.08
CA PRO A 54 -11.12 8.06 5.51
C PRO A 54 -12.53 8.19 6.14
N THR A 55 -13.26 7.08 6.22
CA THR A 55 -14.61 6.95 6.75
C THR A 55 -14.68 6.22 8.11
N ALA A 56 -13.55 5.79 8.68
CA ALA A 56 -13.48 5.14 9.99
C ALA A 56 -13.17 6.14 11.13
#